data_AF-A0A6B1GB06-F1
#
_entry.id   AF-A0A6B1GB06-F1
#
_cell.length_a   1.000
_cell.length_b   1.000
_cell.length_c   1.000
_cell.angle_alpha   90.00
_cell.angle_beta   90.00
_cell.angle_gamma   90.00
#
_symmetry.space_group_name_H-M   'P 1'
#
loop_
_entity.id
_entity.type
_entity.pdbx_description
1 polymer ?
#
loop_
_entity_poly.entity_id
_entity_poly.type
_entity_poly.pdbx_seq_one_letter_code
_entity_poly.pdbx_strand_id
1 'polypeptide(L)'
;MSSDGTEWQPLRLPDGFRVADIASDADIGVDLSGKQWVAFGQDISDGESDPREVEGLVERVWHSDDRGLSWTETSVNVAHLIDPSVPYVTQTWQLLEAISWDEQVVAVVQCTAEFDIDALLADRGMYPAGMHLVWMRPSDEHVTLQFTEDRPPASDLEREHEGTWVELTPSYRDLGLSDEQQQCLRERKQKVQMVFVGDGAITEPHAEFEVTAHDITGVADPEGIVLVCEGGATTLLRSRDGRSWSDTVEDDGATRVRRGDYRRSRRTVRGDGSIWTATSVDEGVRIDWLSPRDGRQTSCLIRGMGEISSLSAAAPGVAVAVSRGRDAADPDSDVPAGRVTKGDYELRFNEPSGGLTLWDVANDMPIHVSDAGQAALDEPPDGVRWGVVDGTYGLVFSDIHSGQDLVVFTRADVGHVYEEHRRLHHLGESDNNGPRDIQIGWSPDGVEWDWQLAATAFGFDAEAEAVVRLAVGSDFVLARVHDFGPVAASAPVPSEATASEGIFEWVDLRQRWFIARVP
;
A
#
# COMPACT_ATOMS: atom_id res chain seq x y z
N MET A 1 3.78 -13.47 -34.00
CA MET A 1 3.94 -13.90 -32.61
C MET A 1 5.34 -14.42 -32.46
N SER A 2 6.28 -13.49 -32.28
CA SER A 2 7.56 -13.78 -31.66
C SER A 2 7.30 -14.39 -30.28
N SER A 3 8.18 -15.29 -29.86
CA SER A 3 8.09 -15.99 -28.58
C SER A 3 8.82 -15.26 -27.46
N ASP A 4 9.34 -14.06 -27.70
CA ASP A 4 10.23 -13.34 -26.77
C ASP A 4 9.49 -12.48 -25.72
N GLY A 5 8.16 -12.56 -25.65
CA GLY A 5 7.38 -11.75 -24.70
C GLY A 5 7.25 -10.26 -25.07
N THR A 6 7.72 -9.84 -26.26
CA THR A 6 7.68 -8.42 -26.68
C THR A 6 6.56 -8.08 -27.67
N GLU A 7 5.92 -9.08 -28.27
CA GLU A 7 4.79 -8.89 -29.18
C GLU A 7 3.45 -8.96 -28.44
N TRP A 8 2.89 -7.79 -28.12
CA TRP A 8 1.62 -7.64 -27.41
C TRP A 8 0.41 -7.58 -28.36
N GLN A 9 -0.70 -8.19 -27.94
CA GLN A 9 -1.97 -8.17 -28.65
C GLN A 9 -3.09 -7.72 -27.73
N PRO A 10 -4.02 -6.86 -28.19
CA PRO A 10 -5.18 -6.48 -27.40
C PRO A 10 -6.03 -7.70 -27.03
N LEU A 11 -6.32 -7.87 -25.75
CA LEU A 11 -7.28 -8.82 -25.21
C LEU A 11 -8.62 -8.13 -25.00
N ARG A 12 -9.70 -8.73 -25.49
CA ARG A 12 -11.07 -8.24 -25.23
C ARG A 12 -11.61 -8.97 -24.02
N LEU A 13 -11.93 -8.23 -22.96
CA LEU A 13 -12.66 -8.77 -21.82
C LEU A 13 -14.16 -8.61 -22.03
N PRO A 14 -15.00 -9.41 -21.34
CA PRO A 14 -16.45 -9.26 -21.39
C PRO A 14 -16.91 -7.85 -20.98
N ASP A 15 -18.03 -7.42 -21.55
CA ASP A 15 -18.69 -6.17 -21.12
C ASP A 15 -19.05 -6.25 -19.62
N GLY A 16 -18.76 -5.20 -18.87
CA GLY A 16 -18.99 -5.15 -17.41
C GLY A 16 -17.86 -5.76 -16.56
N PHE A 17 -16.82 -6.32 -17.17
CA PHE A 17 -15.59 -6.68 -16.45
C PHE A 17 -14.81 -5.40 -16.10
N ARG A 18 -15.26 -4.73 -15.05
CA ARG A 18 -14.63 -3.56 -14.45
C ARG A 18 -14.00 -3.98 -13.14
N VAL A 19 -12.93 -4.76 -13.23
CA VAL A 19 -12.06 -4.93 -12.08
C VAL A 19 -11.30 -3.62 -11.97
N ALA A 20 -11.84 -2.74 -11.13
CA ALA A 20 -11.37 -1.39 -11.03
C ALA A 20 -10.41 -1.26 -9.86
N ASP A 21 -9.34 -0.54 -10.12
CA ASP A 21 -8.51 0.02 -9.08
C ASP A 21 -8.13 1.42 -9.56
N ILE A 22 -8.85 2.42 -9.08
CA ILE A 22 -8.58 3.84 -9.34
C ILE A 22 -8.05 4.51 -8.06
N ALA A 23 -7.95 3.78 -6.94
CA ALA A 23 -7.76 4.41 -5.65
C ALA A 23 -7.29 3.51 -4.50
N SER A 24 -7.27 2.19 -4.67
CA SER A 24 -6.90 1.27 -3.61
C SER A 24 -5.46 0.80 -3.85
N ASP A 25 -4.70 0.59 -2.78
CA ASP A 25 -3.44 -0.15 -2.91
C ASP A 25 -3.70 -1.65 -3.19
N ALA A 26 -4.96 -2.08 -3.39
CA ALA A 26 -5.32 -3.45 -3.74
C ALA A 26 -4.97 -3.68 -5.20
N ASP A 27 -3.76 -4.21 -5.42
CA ASP A 27 -3.38 -4.75 -6.71
C ASP A 27 -4.44 -5.75 -7.16
N ILE A 28 -5.08 -5.44 -8.28
CA ILE A 28 -5.91 -6.40 -8.97
C ILE A 28 -5.01 -7.55 -9.41
N GLY A 29 -5.15 -8.66 -8.71
CA GLY A 29 -4.49 -9.89 -9.06
C GLY A 29 -5.23 -10.54 -10.22
N VAL A 30 -4.52 -10.67 -11.34
CA VAL A 30 -4.86 -11.70 -12.32
C VAL A 30 -3.85 -12.80 -12.12
N ASP A 31 -4.32 -14.00 -11.82
CA ASP A 31 -3.49 -15.18 -11.75
C ASP A 31 -3.68 -16.07 -12.98
N LEU A 32 -2.56 -16.57 -13.46
CA LEU A 32 -2.43 -17.34 -14.70
C LEU A 32 -1.65 -18.64 -14.48
N SER A 33 -1.41 -19.00 -13.22
CA SER A 33 -0.52 -20.09 -12.85
C SER A 33 -1.12 -21.49 -13.09
N GLY A 34 -2.45 -21.60 -13.07
CA GLY A 34 -3.19 -22.86 -13.29
C GLY A 34 -3.72 -23.07 -14.72
N LYS A 35 -4.61 -24.07 -14.88
CA LYS A 35 -5.27 -24.33 -16.18
C LYS A 35 -6.36 -23.31 -16.50
N GLN A 36 -6.88 -22.65 -15.46
CA GLN A 36 -7.82 -21.55 -15.56
C GLN A 36 -7.10 -20.22 -15.34
N TRP A 37 -7.67 -19.13 -15.83
CA TRP A 37 -7.28 -17.78 -15.43
C TRP A 37 -8.20 -17.35 -14.32
N VAL A 38 -7.65 -16.71 -13.29
CA VAL A 38 -8.43 -16.12 -12.21
C VAL A 38 -8.19 -14.62 -12.21
N ALA A 39 -9.25 -13.86 -11.99
CA ALA A 39 -9.17 -12.43 -11.76
C ALA A 39 -10.07 -12.07 -10.58
N PHE A 40 -9.64 -11.11 -9.79
CA PHE A 40 -10.42 -10.69 -8.63
C PHE A 40 -10.26 -9.21 -8.32
N GLY A 41 -11.24 -8.66 -7.61
CA GLY A 41 -11.25 -7.28 -7.13
C GLY A 41 -12.66 -6.75 -6.96
N GLN A 42 -12.76 -5.42 -6.81
CA GLN A 42 -14.02 -4.74 -6.54
C GLN A 42 -14.82 -4.47 -7.82
N ASP A 43 -16.13 -4.73 -7.75
CA ASP A 43 -17.08 -4.36 -8.80
C ASP A 43 -17.50 -2.89 -8.66
N ILE A 44 -17.09 -2.07 -9.61
CA ILE A 44 -17.55 -0.68 -9.72
C ILE A 44 -18.63 -0.61 -10.80
N SER A 45 -19.86 -0.40 -10.35
CA SER A 45 -21.02 -0.29 -11.24
C SER A 45 -20.95 0.94 -12.15
N ASP A 46 -21.59 0.87 -13.33
CA ASP A 46 -21.58 1.92 -14.34
C ASP A 46 -22.13 3.26 -13.79
N GLY A 47 -21.25 4.25 -13.56
CA GLY A 47 -21.63 5.65 -13.38
C GLY A 47 -21.18 6.32 -12.08
N GLU A 48 -20.54 5.61 -11.16
CA GLU A 48 -19.92 6.21 -9.97
C GLU A 48 -18.47 6.59 -10.29
N SER A 49 -18.17 7.88 -10.16
CA SER A 49 -16.88 8.46 -10.54
C SER A 49 -15.80 8.29 -9.47
N ASP A 50 -16.16 7.97 -8.23
CA ASP A 50 -15.20 7.73 -7.14
C ASP A 50 -15.48 6.42 -6.37
N PRO A 51 -14.64 5.38 -6.52
CA PRO A 51 -14.73 4.14 -5.73
C PRO A 51 -14.69 4.38 -4.23
N ARG A 52 -14.01 5.43 -3.76
CA ARG A 52 -13.83 5.71 -2.32
C ARG A 52 -15.11 6.16 -1.64
N GLU A 53 -16.09 6.63 -2.40
CA GLU A 53 -17.37 7.10 -1.90
C GLU A 53 -18.47 6.02 -1.96
N VAL A 54 -18.20 4.87 -2.57
CA VAL A 54 -19.17 3.79 -2.70
C VAL A 54 -19.17 2.95 -1.43
N GLU A 55 -20.13 3.21 -0.53
CA GLU A 55 -20.43 2.29 0.55
C GLU A 55 -20.94 0.95 -0.03
N GLY A 56 -20.27 -0.15 0.32
CA GLY A 56 -20.71 -1.50 -0.04
C GLY A 56 -20.11 -2.08 -1.34
N LEU A 57 -18.90 -1.69 -1.70
CA LEU A 57 -18.14 -2.38 -2.76
C LEU A 57 -18.12 -3.89 -2.52
N VAL A 58 -18.48 -4.64 -3.55
CA VAL A 58 -18.53 -6.10 -3.50
C VAL A 58 -17.26 -6.64 -4.15
N GLU A 59 -16.42 -7.29 -3.34
CA GLU A 59 -15.29 -8.08 -3.84
C GLU A 59 -15.82 -9.29 -4.61
N ARG A 60 -15.27 -9.52 -5.80
CA ARG A 60 -15.69 -10.60 -6.70
C ARG A 60 -14.49 -11.35 -7.24
N VAL A 61 -14.73 -12.62 -7.56
CA VAL A 61 -13.76 -13.50 -8.20
C VAL A 61 -14.37 -14.03 -9.48
N TRP A 62 -13.62 -13.98 -10.56
CA TRP A 62 -13.99 -14.57 -11.84
C TRP A 62 -12.92 -15.55 -12.28
N HIS A 63 -13.34 -16.63 -12.93
CA HIS A 63 -12.42 -17.55 -13.58
C HIS A 63 -12.78 -17.74 -15.05
N SER A 64 -11.78 -18.13 -15.84
CA SER A 64 -11.91 -18.47 -17.25
C SER A 64 -11.16 -19.76 -17.55
N ASP A 65 -11.82 -20.73 -18.17
CA ASP A 65 -11.24 -22.01 -18.59
C ASP A 65 -10.85 -22.02 -20.09
N ASP A 66 -11.10 -20.93 -20.81
CA ASP A 66 -10.91 -20.79 -22.26
C ASP A 66 -9.96 -19.65 -22.65
N ARG A 67 -9.03 -19.31 -21.73
CA ARG A 67 -8.00 -18.28 -21.90
C ARG A 67 -8.60 -16.88 -22.09
N GLY A 68 -9.59 -16.55 -21.25
CA GLY A 68 -10.22 -15.24 -21.16
C GLY A 68 -11.28 -14.97 -22.21
N LEU A 69 -11.70 -15.95 -23.02
CA LEU A 69 -12.76 -15.77 -24.02
C LEU A 69 -14.15 -15.68 -23.36
N SER A 70 -14.35 -16.42 -22.27
CA SER A 70 -15.52 -16.34 -21.40
C SER A 70 -15.10 -16.38 -19.93
N TRP A 71 -15.92 -15.79 -19.06
CA TRP A 71 -15.66 -15.66 -17.64
C TRP A 71 -16.89 -16.07 -16.84
N THR A 72 -16.65 -16.81 -15.76
CA THR A 72 -17.67 -17.25 -14.81
C THR A 72 -17.35 -16.68 -13.43
N GLU A 73 -18.34 -16.06 -12.80
CA GLU A 73 -18.19 -15.56 -11.44
C GLU A 73 -18.20 -16.70 -10.42
N THR A 74 -17.28 -16.63 -9.47
CA THR A 74 -17.08 -17.56 -8.36
C THR A 74 -17.56 -16.88 -7.09
N SER A 75 -18.68 -17.33 -6.54
CA SER A 75 -19.19 -16.78 -5.28
C SER A 75 -18.37 -17.30 -4.11
N VAL A 76 -17.72 -16.41 -3.36
CA VAL A 76 -17.08 -16.73 -2.08
C VAL A 76 -18.07 -16.41 -0.97
N ASN A 77 -18.66 -17.44 -0.37
CA ASN A 77 -19.58 -17.28 0.74
C ASN A 77 -18.82 -17.38 2.06
N VAL A 78 -18.50 -16.22 2.62
CA VAL A 78 -17.82 -16.10 3.90
C VAL A 78 -18.85 -16.25 5.01
N ALA A 79 -18.87 -17.41 5.67
CA ALA A 79 -19.66 -17.59 6.88
C ALA A 79 -19.24 -16.58 7.95
N HIS A 80 -20.17 -16.18 8.81
CA HIS A 80 -19.87 -15.28 9.93
C HIS A 80 -18.78 -15.90 10.81
N LEU A 81 -17.70 -15.17 11.09
CA LEU A 81 -16.63 -15.59 12.02
C LEU A 81 -17.18 -15.94 13.41
N ILE A 82 -18.30 -15.33 13.76
CA ILE A 82 -18.96 -15.45 15.04
C ILE A 82 -20.43 -15.75 14.74
N ASP A 83 -20.79 -17.04 14.86
CA ASP A 83 -22.16 -17.55 14.73
C ASP A 83 -22.56 -18.24 16.06
N PRO A 84 -23.63 -17.79 16.75
CA PRO A 84 -24.51 -16.68 16.40
C PRO A 84 -23.82 -15.33 16.47
N SER A 85 -24.32 -14.36 15.67
CA SER A 85 -23.80 -13.00 15.69
C SER A 85 -23.84 -12.42 17.10
N VAL A 86 -22.67 -12.00 17.59
CA VAL A 86 -22.55 -11.31 18.88
C VAL A 86 -23.08 -9.89 18.71
N PRO A 87 -24.00 -9.41 19.56
CA PRO A 87 -24.54 -8.05 19.45
C PRO A 87 -23.44 -6.99 19.46
N TYR A 88 -23.61 -5.95 18.64
CA TYR A 88 -22.65 -4.84 18.45
C TYR A 88 -21.27 -5.29 17.95
N VAL A 89 -21.15 -6.48 17.37
CA VAL A 89 -19.96 -6.88 16.62
C VAL A 89 -20.32 -6.86 15.14
N THR A 90 -19.66 -6.00 14.39
CA THR A 90 -19.74 -5.97 12.93
C THR A 90 -18.66 -6.87 12.36
N GLN A 91 -19.00 -7.55 11.27
CA GLN A 91 -18.05 -8.37 10.54
C GLN A 91 -17.95 -7.84 9.13
N THR A 92 -16.73 -7.58 8.72
CA THR A 92 -16.39 -7.25 7.35
C THR A 92 -15.40 -8.28 6.84
N TRP A 93 -15.31 -8.39 5.53
CA TRP A 93 -14.32 -9.24 4.90
C TRP A 93 -13.77 -8.55 3.67
N GLN A 94 -12.54 -8.89 3.34
CA GLN A 94 -11.83 -8.40 2.17
C GLN A 94 -11.15 -9.59 1.51
N LEU A 95 -11.29 -9.69 0.19
CA LEU A 95 -10.51 -10.64 -0.59
C LEU A 95 -9.09 -10.09 -0.74
N LEU A 96 -8.10 -10.86 -0.31
CA LEU A 96 -6.69 -10.48 -0.39
C LEU A 96 -5.99 -11.07 -1.62
N GLU A 97 -6.37 -12.27 -2.04
CA GLU A 97 -5.73 -12.98 -3.15
C GLU A 97 -6.71 -14.00 -3.75
N ALA A 98 -6.62 -14.25 -5.05
CA ALA A 98 -7.26 -15.40 -5.69
C ALA A 98 -6.40 -15.96 -6.83
N ILE A 99 -6.09 -17.24 -6.74
CA ILE A 99 -5.26 -17.97 -7.70
C ILE A 99 -5.96 -19.18 -8.29
N SER A 100 -5.48 -19.60 -9.46
CA SER A 100 -5.92 -20.78 -10.18
C SER A 100 -5.06 -21.98 -9.80
N TRP A 101 -5.68 -23.07 -9.36
CA TRP A 101 -5.00 -24.33 -9.09
C TRP A 101 -5.75 -25.50 -9.73
N ASP A 102 -5.15 -26.07 -10.78
CA ASP A 102 -5.79 -27.08 -11.63
C ASP A 102 -7.14 -26.58 -12.21
N GLU A 103 -8.26 -27.17 -11.82
CA GLU A 103 -9.64 -26.77 -12.18
C GLU A 103 -10.34 -26.00 -11.04
N GLN A 104 -9.59 -25.61 -10.00
CA GLN A 104 -10.11 -24.97 -8.80
C GLN A 104 -9.58 -23.54 -8.68
N VAL A 105 -10.37 -22.71 -8.00
CA VAL A 105 -9.99 -21.39 -7.51
C VAL A 105 -9.62 -21.50 -6.04
N VAL A 106 -8.49 -20.91 -5.68
CA VAL A 106 -8.06 -20.71 -4.29
C VAL A 106 -8.23 -19.24 -3.97
N ALA A 107 -9.11 -18.89 -3.04
CA ALA A 107 -9.35 -17.52 -2.60
C ALA A 107 -8.91 -17.34 -1.15
N VAL A 108 -8.22 -16.24 -0.86
CA VAL A 108 -7.75 -15.88 0.48
C VAL A 108 -8.50 -14.65 0.95
N VAL A 109 -9.24 -14.79 2.03
CA VAL A 109 -10.09 -13.72 2.57
C VAL A 109 -9.59 -13.33 3.95
N GLN A 110 -9.43 -12.03 4.20
CA GLN A 110 -9.30 -11.50 5.54
C GLN A 110 -10.67 -11.14 6.08
N CYS A 111 -11.06 -11.74 7.18
CA CYS A 111 -12.25 -11.37 7.93
C CYS A 111 -11.85 -10.56 9.14
N THR A 112 -12.55 -9.45 9.35
CA THR A 112 -12.37 -8.56 10.50
C THR A 112 -13.67 -8.54 11.30
N ALA A 113 -13.58 -8.91 12.57
CA ALA A 113 -14.64 -8.67 13.55
C ALA A 113 -14.26 -7.44 14.37
N GLU A 114 -15.12 -6.42 14.37
CA GLU A 114 -14.91 -5.16 15.08
C GLU A 114 -16.09 -4.87 16.01
N PHE A 115 -15.78 -4.40 17.21
CA PHE A 115 -16.81 -4.02 18.17
C PHE A 115 -17.30 -2.60 17.88
N ASP A 116 -18.58 -2.47 17.52
CA ASP A 116 -19.27 -1.20 17.28
C ASP A 116 -19.64 -0.55 18.62
N ILE A 117 -18.62 0.07 19.24
CA ILE A 117 -18.77 0.77 20.51
C ILE A 117 -19.72 1.97 20.38
N ASP A 118 -19.77 2.62 19.23
CA ASP A 118 -20.63 3.76 18.97
C ASP A 118 -22.11 3.32 18.99
N ALA A 119 -22.47 2.26 18.27
CA ALA A 119 -23.83 1.71 18.34
C ALA A 119 -24.21 1.28 19.77
N LEU A 120 -23.30 0.66 20.52
CA LEU A 120 -23.54 0.31 21.92
C LEU A 120 -23.81 1.55 22.78
N LEU A 121 -22.94 2.56 22.72
CA LEU A 121 -23.05 3.76 23.55
C LEU A 121 -24.33 4.54 23.23
N ALA A 122 -24.74 4.57 21.96
CA ALA A 122 -25.99 5.17 21.53
C ALA A 122 -27.19 4.42 22.13
N ASP A 123 -27.21 3.09 22.02
CA ASP A 123 -28.28 2.25 22.57
C ASP A 123 -28.39 2.36 24.10
N ARG A 124 -27.27 2.56 24.80
CA ARG A 124 -27.24 2.77 26.25
C ARG A 124 -27.45 4.21 26.70
N GLY A 125 -27.60 5.16 25.77
CA GLY A 125 -27.77 6.58 26.08
C GLY A 125 -26.56 7.17 26.81
N MET A 126 -25.36 6.66 26.51
CA MET A 126 -24.10 7.05 27.18
C MET A 126 -23.32 8.11 26.41
N TYR A 127 -23.76 8.49 25.21
CA TYR A 127 -23.18 9.63 24.51
C TYR A 127 -23.49 10.95 25.23
N PRO A 128 -22.46 11.73 25.58
CA PRO A 128 -22.65 13.12 25.93
C PRO A 128 -23.29 13.88 24.74
N ALA A 129 -24.26 14.74 25.04
CA ALA A 129 -24.99 15.47 24.01
C ALA A 129 -24.05 16.37 23.18
N GLY A 130 -24.09 16.23 21.86
CA GLY A 130 -23.30 17.06 20.94
C GLY A 130 -21.81 16.71 20.87
N MET A 131 -21.39 15.56 21.41
CA MET A 131 -20.00 15.13 21.39
C MET A 131 -19.78 13.88 20.53
N HIS A 132 -18.55 13.73 20.03
CA HIS A 132 -18.09 12.59 19.25
C HIS A 132 -17.10 11.75 20.08
N LEU A 133 -17.19 10.42 19.97
CA LEU A 133 -16.16 9.55 20.54
C LEU A 133 -14.89 9.70 19.68
N VAL A 134 -13.77 10.03 20.30
CA VAL A 134 -12.48 10.19 19.60
C VAL A 134 -11.45 9.16 20.00
N TRP A 135 -11.63 8.54 21.16
CA TRP A 135 -10.66 7.63 21.70
C TRP A 135 -11.30 6.70 22.71
N MET A 136 -10.83 5.46 22.68
CA MET A 136 -11.27 4.40 23.55
C MET A 136 -10.05 3.60 23.99
N ARG A 137 -9.94 3.31 25.28
CA ARG A 137 -8.92 2.43 25.84
C ARG A 137 -9.54 1.37 26.75
N PRO A 138 -9.66 0.12 26.29
CA PRO A 138 -10.06 -0.97 27.17
C PRO A 138 -8.96 -1.28 28.21
N SER A 139 -9.37 -1.78 29.37
CA SER A 139 -8.52 -2.27 30.46
C SER A 139 -9.01 -3.65 30.92
N ASP A 140 -8.57 -4.17 32.07
CA ASP A 140 -9.07 -5.46 32.56
C ASP A 140 -10.51 -5.40 33.08
N GLU A 141 -10.98 -4.25 33.56
CA GLU A 141 -12.31 -4.13 34.21
C GLU A 141 -13.19 -3.00 33.66
N HIS A 142 -12.59 -2.03 32.98
CA HIS A 142 -13.25 -0.82 32.51
C HIS A 142 -12.80 -0.41 31.10
N VAL A 143 -13.55 0.51 30.50
CA VAL A 143 -13.20 1.15 29.24
C VAL A 143 -13.10 2.64 29.49
N THR A 144 -11.96 3.25 29.19
CA THR A 144 -11.85 4.71 29.16
C THR A 144 -12.33 5.20 27.80
N LEU A 145 -13.30 6.10 27.77
CA LEU A 145 -13.88 6.71 26.59
C LEU A 145 -13.65 8.21 26.65
N GLN A 146 -13.10 8.81 25.60
CA GLN A 146 -12.91 10.26 25.51
C GLN A 146 -13.75 10.82 24.38
N PHE A 147 -14.46 11.89 24.71
CA PHE A 147 -15.36 12.60 23.81
C PHE A 147 -14.93 14.05 23.66
N THR A 148 -15.22 14.65 22.50
CA THR A 148 -15.07 16.08 22.26
C THR A 148 -16.24 16.64 21.45
N GLU A 149 -16.51 17.93 21.61
CA GLU A 149 -17.50 18.67 20.81
C GLU A 149 -17.02 18.92 19.37
N ASP A 150 -15.69 18.96 19.19
CA ASP A 150 -15.08 19.17 17.89
C ASP A 150 -15.14 17.91 17.03
N ARG A 151 -15.22 18.07 15.71
CA ARG A 151 -15.08 16.92 14.80
C ARG A 151 -13.65 16.37 14.97
N PRO A 152 -13.45 15.05 15.09
CA PRO A 152 -12.10 14.51 15.22
C PRO A 152 -11.23 15.02 14.06
N PRO A 153 -10.01 15.52 14.35
CA PRO A 153 -9.06 15.84 13.30
C PRO A 153 -8.79 14.59 12.45
N ALA A 154 -8.52 14.79 11.15
CA ALA A 154 -8.32 13.68 10.22
C ALA A 154 -7.03 12.87 10.51
N SER A 155 -6.14 13.37 11.37
CA SER A 155 -4.87 12.73 11.69
C SER A 155 -4.54 12.74 13.19
N ASP A 156 -3.78 11.73 13.63
CA ASP A 156 -3.27 11.59 15.00
C ASP A 156 -2.33 12.74 15.44
N LEU A 157 -1.85 13.56 14.50
CA LEU A 157 -0.86 14.62 14.71
C LEU A 157 -1.44 15.97 15.12
N GLU A 158 -2.73 16.22 14.85
CA GLU A 158 -3.43 17.48 15.21
C GLU A 158 -3.94 17.49 16.68
N ARG A 159 -3.49 16.54 17.51
CA ARG A 159 -4.01 16.27 18.87
C ARG A 159 -3.79 17.36 19.92
N GLU A 160 -3.14 18.49 19.60
CA GLU A 160 -2.99 19.62 20.52
C GLU A 160 -4.18 20.60 20.47
N HIS A 161 -5.41 20.10 20.41
CA HIS A 161 -6.60 20.96 20.46
C HIS A 161 -7.05 21.28 21.89
N GLU A 162 -7.16 22.59 22.16
CA GLU A 162 -7.77 23.21 23.35
C GLU A 162 -9.31 23.04 23.37
N GLY A 163 -9.80 21.82 23.11
CA GLY A 163 -11.23 21.49 23.14
C GLY A 163 -11.74 21.10 24.53
N THR A 164 -13.07 21.14 24.71
CA THR A 164 -13.71 20.59 25.92
C THR A 164 -13.75 19.07 25.81
N TRP A 165 -12.94 18.39 26.62
CA TRP A 165 -12.89 16.93 26.67
C TRP A 165 -13.79 16.39 27.79
N VAL A 166 -14.55 15.35 27.49
CA VAL A 166 -15.28 14.56 28.49
C VAL A 166 -14.70 13.14 28.50
N GLU A 167 -14.21 12.71 29.65
CA GLU A 167 -13.75 11.34 29.85
C GLU A 167 -14.79 10.56 30.68
N LEU A 168 -15.20 9.40 30.17
CA LEU A 168 -16.02 8.43 30.89
C LEU A 168 -15.21 7.15 31.11
N THR A 169 -15.38 6.50 32.26
CA THR A 169 -14.70 5.22 32.56
C THR A 169 -15.70 4.18 33.07
N PRO A 170 -16.69 3.78 32.26
CA PRO A 170 -17.63 2.74 32.66
C PRO A 170 -16.93 1.39 32.84
N SER A 171 -17.42 0.61 33.81
CA SER A 171 -17.05 -0.81 33.89
C SER A 171 -17.70 -1.61 32.77
N TYR A 172 -17.15 -2.78 32.44
CA TYR A 172 -17.79 -3.70 31.49
C TYR A 172 -19.21 -4.10 31.90
N ARG A 173 -19.46 -4.13 33.21
CA ARG A 173 -20.79 -4.37 33.77
C ARG A 173 -21.74 -3.20 33.53
N ASP A 174 -21.28 -1.96 33.62
CA ASP A 174 -22.09 -0.78 33.34
C ASP A 174 -22.49 -0.72 31.86
N LEU A 175 -21.58 -1.14 30.97
CA LEU A 175 -21.84 -1.34 29.55
C LEU A 175 -22.72 -2.56 29.27
N GLY A 176 -22.83 -3.49 30.22
CA GLY A 176 -23.59 -4.73 30.09
C GLY A 176 -23.02 -5.65 29.00
N LEU A 177 -21.69 -5.75 28.92
CA LEU A 177 -20.99 -6.61 27.96
C LEU A 177 -20.90 -8.05 28.45
N SER A 178 -21.13 -9.02 27.56
CA SER A 178 -20.76 -10.43 27.79
C SER A 178 -19.23 -10.61 27.79
N ASP A 179 -18.73 -11.75 28.26
CA ASP A 179 -17.29 -12.05 28.24
C ASP A 179 -16.73 -12.07 26.81
N GLU A 180 -17.51 -12.55 25.84
CA GLU A 180 -17.18 -12.55 24.41
C GLU A 180 -17.09 -11.12 23.87
N GLN A 181 -18.06 -10.24 24.21
CA GLN A 181 -18.01 -8.83 23.83
C GLN A 181 -16.84 -8.10 24.47
N GLN A 182 -16.52 -8.41 25.73
CA GLN A 182 -15.33 -7.87 26.40
C GLN A 182 -14.04 -8.32 25.72
N GLN A 183 -13.99 -9.56 25.21
CA GLN A 183 -12.85 -10.06 24.44
C GLN A 183 -12.71 -9.30 23.11
N CYS A 184 -13.77 -9.22 22.30
CA CYS A 184 -13.76 -8.46 21.04
C CYS A 184 -13.36 -7.00 21.26
N LEU A 185 -13.88 -6.37 22.32
CA LEU A 185 -13.56 -4.98 22.65
C LEU A 185 -12.09 -4.79 23.07
N ARG A 186 -11.51 -5.75 23.81
CA ARG A 186 -10.10 -5.70 24.23
C ARG A 186 -9.14 -5.94 23.07
N GLU A 187 -9.46 -6.89 22.21
CA GLU A 187 -8.70 -7.18 21.00
C GLU A 187 -8.84 -6.06 19.96
N ARG A 188 -9.88 -5.21 20.10
CA ARG A 188 -10.31 -4.10 19.23
C ARG A 188 -10.73 -4.55 17.83
N LYS A 189 -9.91 -5.40 17.19
CA LYS A 189 -10.15 -6.01 15.89
C LYS A 189 -9.59 -7.43 15.92
N GLN A 190 -10.46 -8.42 15.80
CA GLN A 190 -10.03 -9.78 15.54
C GLN A 190 -9.91 -9.94 14.02
N LYS A 191 -8.71 -10.26 13.55
CA LYS A 191 -8.43 -10.51 12.13
C LYS A 191 -8.06 -11.96 11.94
N VAL A 192 -8.76 -12.60 11.01
CA VAL A 192 -8.53 -13.99 10.65
C VAL A 192 -8.40 -14.07 9.14
N GLN A 193 -7.42 -14.82 8.66
CA GLN A 193 -7.26 -15.14 7.25
C GLN A 193 -7.81 -16.53 6.98
N MET A 194 -8.75 -16.63 6.06
CA MET A 194 -9.36 -17.89 5.66
C MET A 194 -8.99 -18.21 4.22
N VAL A 195 -8.66 -19.48 3.96
CA VAL A 195 -8.41 -19.99 2.62
C VAL A 195 -9.57 -20.84 2.16
N PHE A 196 -10.11 -20.49 1.00
CA PHE A 196 -11.23 -21.13 0.34
C PHE A 196 -10.71 -21.82 -0.92
N VAL A 197 -11.12 -23.07 -1.17
CA VAL A 197 -10.75 -23.82 -2.38
C VAL A 197 -11.99 -24.45 -3.00
N GLY A 198 -12.23 -24.24 -4.29
CA GLY A 198 -13.39 -24.83 -4.98
C GLY A 198 -13.45 -24.53 -6.48
N ASP A 199 -14.30 -25.25 -7.19
CA ASP A 199 -14.52 -25.18 -8.65
C ASP A 199 -15.82 -24.43 -9.02
N GLY A 200 -16.29 -23.54 -8.14
CA GLY A 200 -17.57 -22.85 -8.26
C GLY A 200 -17.90 -22.03 -7.01
N ALA A 201 -19.14 -22.07 -6.51
CA ALA A 201 -19.47 -21.40 -5.26
C ALA A 201 -18.68 -22.00 -4.09
N ILE A 202 -17.73 -21.25 -3.54
CA ILE A 202 -16.87 -21.69 -2.44
C ILE A 202 -17.51 -21.25 -1.13
N THR A 203 -17.88 -22.21 -0.29
CA THR A 203 -18.72 -21.96 0.89
C THR A 203 -18.09 -22.39 2.21
N GLU A 204 -17.09 -23.27 2.19
CA GLU A 204 -16.43 -23.76 3.38
C GLU A 204 -14.93 -23.40 3.35
N PRO A 205 -14.41 -22.73 4.40
CA PRO A 205 -12.99 -22.48 4.51
C PRO A 205 -12.26 -23.81 4.72
N HIS A 206 -11.15 -23.98 4.01
CA HIS A 206 -10.27 -25.14 4.10
C HIS A 206 -9.14 -24.95 5.11
N ALA A 207 -8.78 -23.69 5.38
CA ALA A 207 -7.82 -23.34 6.42
C ALA A 207 -8.14 -21.97 7.02
N GLU A 208 -7.70 -21.78 8.26
CA GLU A 208 -7.85 -20.57 9.05
C GLU A 208 -6.52 -20.23 9.72
N PHE A 209 -6.09 -18.97 9.62
CA PHE A 209 -4.85 -18.47 10.17
C PHE A 209 -5.07 -17.19 10.97
N GLU A 210 -4.50 -17.11 12.17
CA GLU A 210 -4.49 -15.89 13.00
C GLU A 210 -3.40 -14.88 12.54
N VAL A 211 -2.69 -15.18 11.46
CA VAL A 211 -1.67 -14.29 10.90
C VAL A 211 -2.35 -13.06 10.29
N THR A 212 -2.00 -11.87 10.78
CA THR A 212 -2.44 -10.62 10.15
C THR A 212 -1.46 -10.24 9.06
N ALA A 213 -1.69 -10.73 7.84
CA ALA A 213 -1.06 -10.20 6.65
C ALA A 213 -1.88 -9.02 6.10
N HIS A 214 -1.18 -7.99 5.62
CA HIS A 214 -1.76 -6.88 4.88
C HIS A 214 -1.61 -7.08 3.37
N ASP A 215 -0.67 -7.92 2.94
CA ASP A 215 -0.47 -8.32 1.55
C ASP A 215 -0.29 -9.83 1.48
N ILE A 216 -0.88 -10.46 0.46
CA ILE A 216 -0.74 -11.88 0.18
C ILE A 216 -0.51 -12.03 -1.32
N THR A 217 0.54 -12.75 -1.70
CA THR A 217 0.75 -13.16 -3.09
C THR A 217 0.80 -14.66 -3.19
N GLY A 218 0.01 -15.22 -4.10
CA GLY A 218 -0.10 -16.66 -4.31
C GLY A 218 0.46 -17.15 -5.65
N VAL A 219 0.78 -18.43 -5.70
CA VAL A 219 1.03 -19.17 -6.95
C VAL A 219 0.64 -20.63 -6.74
N ALA A 220 0.16 -21.27 -7.81
CA ALA A 220 -0.08 -22.70 -7.79
C ALA A 220 0.54 -23.40 -9.01
N ASP A 221 0.92 -24.65 -8.81
CA ASP A 221 1.45 -25.52 -9.85
C ASP A 221 1.04 -26.99 -9.59
N PRO A 222 1.49 -27.95 -10.42
CA PRO A 222 1.18 -29.36 -10.18
C PRO A 222 1.77 -29.96 -8.89
N GLU A 223 2.76 -29.33 -8.25
CA GLU A 223 3.35 -29.76 -6.99
C GLU A 223 2.60 -29.21 -5.77
N GLY A 224 1.88 -28.09 -5.91
CA GLY A 224 0.99 -27.55 -4.89
C GLY A 224 0.72 -26.05 -5.03
N ILE A 225 0.37 -25.45 -3.89
CA ILE A 225 0.06 -24.04 -3.71
C ILE A 225 1.06 -23.45 -2.72
N VAL A 226 1.54 -22.25 -3.00
CA VAL A 226 2.37 -21.45 -2.10
C VAL A 226 1.79 -20.04 -2.02
N LEU A 227 1.58 -19.56 -0.79
CA LEU A 227 1.21 -18.18 -0.50
C LEU A 227 2.31 -17.51 0.34
N VAL A 228 2.74 -16.33 -0.07
CA VAL A 228 3.55 -15.42 0.75
C VAL A 228 2.61 -14.46 1.45
N CYS A 229 2.60 -14.47 2.78
CA CYS A 229 1.78 -13.59 3.59
C CYS A 229 2.69 -12.55 4.27
N GLU A 230 2.49 -11.27 3.95
CA GLU A 230 3.26 -10.16 4.50
C GLU A 230 2.51 -9.47 5.64
N GLY A 231 3.06 -9.52 6.85
CA GLY A 231 2.44 -8.95 8.04
C GLY A 231 3.48 -8.39 9.01
N GLY A 232 3.32 -8.70 10.30
CA GLY A 232 4.38 -8.45 11.30
C GLY A 232 5.68 -9.21 10.99
N ALA A 233 5.55 -10.38 10.37
CA ALA A 233 6.60 -11.20 9.79
C ALA A 233 6.11 -11.77 8.45
N THR A 234 7.03 -12.11 7.55
CA THR A 234 6.70 -12.85 6.32
C THR A 234 6.49 -14.32 6.67
N THR A 235 5.34 -14.87 6.28
CA THR A 235 4.98 -16.28 6.51
C THR A 235 4.72 -16.95 5.17
N LEU A 236 5.27 -18.15 4.98
CA LEU A 236 4.95 -19.00 3.83
C LEU A 236 3.88 -20.01 4.21
N LEU A 237 2.74 -19.97 3.51
CA LEU A 237 1.71 -21.00 3.60
C LEU A 237 1.86 -21.93 2.40
N ARG A 238 1.87 -23.24 2.65
CA ARG A 238 2.01 -24.25 1.60
C ARG A 238 0.94 -25.32 1.72
N SER A 239 0.41 -25.75 0.59
CA SER A 239 -0.48 -26.90 0.51
C SER A 239 -0.18 -27.72 -0.74
N ARG A 240 -0.19 -29.05 -0.64
CA ARG A 240 -0.06 -29.91 -1.83
C ARG A 240 -1.40 -30.31 -2.45
N ASP A 241 -2.47 -30.21 -1.66
CA ASP A 241 -3.79 -30.75 -1.98
C ASP A 241 -4.90 -29.70 -1.81
N GLY A 242 -4.56 -28.46 -1.49
CA GLY A 242 -5.48 -27.37 -1.19
C GLY A 242 -6.23 -27.53 0.15
N ARG A 243 -5.99 -28.62 0.89
CA ARG A 243 -6.72 -28.98 2.11
C ARG A 243 -5.83 -28.98 3.34
N SER A 244 -4.64 -29.53 3.20
CA SER A 244 -3.65 -29.64 4.25
C SER A 244 -2.67 -28.51 4.08
N TRP A 245 -2.67 -27.56 5.02
CA TRP A 245 -1.80 -26.39 4.99
C TRP A 245 -0.73 -26.49 6.06
N SER A 246 0.49 -26.09 5.70
CA SER A 246 1.60 -25.89 6.62
C SER A 246 2.05 -24.44 6.54
N ASP A 247 2.23 -23.81 7.69
CA ASP A 247 2.91 -22.53 7.81
C ASP A 247 4.40 -22.77 8.10
N THR A 248 5.24 -21.93 7.51
CA THR A 248 6.63 -21.82 7.92
C THR A 248 6.93 -20.34 8.06
N VAL A 249 7.20 -19.92 9.29
CA VAL A 249 7.77 -18.60 9.55
C VAL A 249 9.22 -18.68 9.08
N GLU A 250 9.55 -17.98 8.00
CA GLU A 250 10.94 -17.81 7.61
C GLU A 250 11.61 -16.88 8.64
N ASP A 251 12.26 -17.47 9.64
CA ASP A 251 13.14 -16.75 10.57
C ASP A 251 14.50 -16.52 9.90
N ASP A 252 14.50 -15.78 8.80
CA ASP A 252 15.67 -15.68 7.94
C ASP A 252 16.34 -14.31 8.08
N GLY A 253 17.55 -14.34 8.65
CA GLY A 253 18.51 -13.25 8.54
C GLY A 253 18.84 -12.85 7.09
N ALA A 254 18.35 -13.59 6.08
CA ALA A 254 18.43 -13.32 4.66
C ALA A 254 17.23 -12.49 4.12
N THR A 255 16.04 -12.59 4.71
CA THR A 255 14.83 -11.79 4.38
C THR A 255 14.67 -10.56 5.27
N ARG A 256 15.73 -10.16 5.99
CA ARG A 256 15.89 -8.77 6.48
C ARG A 256 16.12 -7.80 5.31
N VAL A 257 15.23 -7.81 4.32
CA VAL A 257 14.89 -6.57 3.62
C VAL A 257 14.39 -5.66 4.73
N ARG A 258 15.14 -4.57 4.99
CA ARG A 258 14.95 -3.75 6.18
C ARG A 258 13.52 -3.22 6.20
N ARG A 259 12.90 -3.20 7.38
CA ARG A 259 11.52 -2.69 7.61
C ARG A 259 11.27 -1.26 7.08
N GLY A 260 12.33 -0.54 6.67
CA GLY A 260 12.25 0.77 6.02
C GLY A 260 12.11 0.75 4.48
N ASP A 261 12.47 -0.35 3.80
CA ASP A 261 12.50 -0.42 2.32
C ASP A 261 11.17 -0.95 1.72
N TYR A 262 10.23 -1.39 2.56
CA TYR A 262 9.00 -2.10 2.15
C TYR A 262 8.06 -1.28 1.27
N ARG A 263 8.05 0.06 1.41
CA ARG A 263 7.16 0.90 0.59
C ARG A 263 7.48 0.85 -0.91
N ARG A 264 8.65 0.33 -1.30
CA ARG A 264 9.10 0.25 -2.70
C ARG A 264 9.55 -1.15 -3.10
N SER A 265 9.12 -2.18 -2.39
CA SER A 265 9.39 -3.57 -2.78
C SER A 265 8.11 -4.26 -3.24
N ARG A 266 8.20 -5.00 -4.35
CA ARG A 266 7.16 -5.91 -4.83
C ARG A 266 7.65 -7.34 -4.72
N ARG A 267 6.78 -8.27 -4.34
CA ARG A 267 7.11 -9.69 -4.27
C ARG A 267 6.13 -10.51 -5.10
N THR A 268 6.61 -11.65 -5.57
CA THR A 268 5.80 -12.66 -6.24
C THR A 268 6.42 -14.03 -5.97
N VAL A 269 5.64 -15.09 -6.17
CA VAL A 269 6.05 -16.46 -5.87
C VAL A 269 5.96 -17.28 -7.14
N ARG A 270 6.88 -18.23 -7.30
CA ARG A 270 6.82 -19.24 -8.35
C ARG A 270 6.34 -20.57 -7.78
N GLY A 271 5.72 -21.42 -8.60
CA GLY A 271 5.19 -22.73 -8.18
C GLY A 271 6.16 -23.60 -7.38
N ASP A 272 7.46 -23.52 -7.67
CA ASP A 272 8.52 -24.22 -6.92
C ASP A 272 8.78 -23.68 -5.49
N GLY A 273 8.00 -22.67 -5.07
CA GLY A 273 8.09 -21.95 -3.80
C GLY A 273 9.19 -20.89 -3.77
N SER A 274 9.83 -20.61 -4.90
CA SER A 274 10.79 -19.51 -5.00
C SER A 274 10.11 -18.16 -4.89
N ILE A 275 10.72 -17.26 -4.13
CA ILE A 275 10.23 -15.89 -3.98
C ILE A 275 11.08 -14.99 -4.88
N TRP A 276 10.41 -14.20 -5.71
CA TRP A 276 11.02 -13.12 -6.45
C TRP A 276 10.67 -11.81 -5.78
N THR A 277 11.66 -10.95 -5.60
CA THR A 277 11.45 -9.63 -5.03
C THR A 277 12.11 -8.58 -5.91
N ALA A 278 11.40 -7.52 -6.24
CA ALA A 278 11.95 -6.32 -6.84
C ALA A 278 11.97 -5.23 -5.76
N THR A 279 13.10 -4.56 -5.57
CA THR A 279 13.27 -3.49 -4.57
C THR A 279 13.94 -2.30 -5.22
N SER A 280 13.36 -1.11 -5.08
CA SER A 280 14.03 0.14 -5.46
C SER A 280 15.23 0.40 -4.54
N VAL A 281 16.39 0.70 -5.12
CA VAL A 281 17.63 1.06 -4.44
C VAL A 281 18.18 2.37 -5.05
N ASP A 282 19.11 3.04 -4.38
CA ASP A 282 19.62 4.36 -4.83
C ASP A 282 20.12 4.38 -6.28
N GLU A 283 20.69 3.27 -6.76
CA GLU A 283 21.26 3.16 -8.09
C GLU A 283 20.30 2.58 -9.15
N GLY A 284 19.10 2.11 -8.77
CA GLY A 284 18.21 1.40 -9.69
C GLY A 284 17.13 0.52 -9.03
N VAL A 285 16.72 -0.52 -9.74
CA VAL A 285 15.86 -1.59 -9.20
C VAL A 285 16.68 -2.85 -9.06
N ARG A 286 16.70 -3.43 -7.85
CA ARG A 286 17.31 -4.74 -7.58
C ARG A 286 16.24 -5.82 -7.62
N ILE A 287 16.46 -6.86 -8.43
CA ILE A 287 15.61 -8.05 -8.49
C ILE A 287 16.37 -9.20 -7.86
N ASP A 288 15.82 -9.74 -6.79
CA ASP A 288 16.34 -10.88 -6.05
C ASP A 288 15.44 -12.11 -6.26
N TRP A 289 16.06 -13.27 -6.38
CA TRP A 289 15.40 -14.58 -6.39
C TRP A 289 15.85 -15.38 -5.18
N LEU A 290 14.92 -15.81 -4.32
CA LEU A 290 15.18 -16.68 -3.18
C LEU A 290 14.61 -18.07 -3.45
N SER A 291 15.49 -19.07 -3.60
CA SER A 291 15.05 -20.46 -3.70
C SER A 291 14.89 -21.10 -2.30
N PRO A 292 13.74 -21.73 -2.01
CA PRO A 292 13.49 -22.36 -0.71
C PRO A 292 14.34 -23.60 -0.46
N ARG A 293 15.02 -24.15 -1.48
CA ARG A 293 15.81 -25.40 -1.36
C ARG A 293 17.27 -25.17 -1.00
N ASP A 294 17.87 -24.10 -1.50
CA ASP A 294 19.31 -23.87 -1.40
C ASP A 294 19.67 -22.45 -0.93
N GLY A 295 18.67 -21.61 -0.61
CA GLY A 295 18.88 -20.24 -0.15
C GLY A 295 19.67 -19.39 -1.15
N ARG A 296 19.73 -19.82 -2.42
CA ARG A 296 20.43 -19.06 -3.45
C ARG A 296 19.71 -17.76 -3.70
N GLN A 297 20.49 -16.68 -3.68
CA GLN A 297 20.09 -15.35 -4.07
C GLN A 297 20.73 -15.02 -5.42
N THR A 298 19.94 -15.02 -6.50
CA THR A 298 20.37 -14.35 -7.73
C THR A 298 19.90 -12.91 -7.64
N SER A 299 20.83 -11.96 -7.68
CA SER A 299 20.53 -10.53 -7.69
C SER A 299 20.88 -9.95 -9.05
N CYS A 300 19.91 -9.34 -9.72
CA CYS A 300 20.14 -8.44 -10.87
C CYS A 300 19.92 -6.99 -10.41
N LEU A 301 20.76 -6.07 -10.87
CA LEU A 301 20.57 -4.65 -10.65
C LEU A 301 20.33 -3.97 -11.99
N ILE A 302 19.15 -3.36 -12.12
CA ILE A 302 18.74 -2.57 -13.27
C ILE A 302 18.98 -1.10 -12.94
N ARG A 303 20.09 -0.55 -13.41
CA ARG A 303 20.50 0.82 -13.11
C ARG A 303 19.60 1.86 -13.79
N GLY A 304 19.39 2.99 -13.12
CA GLY A 304 18.63 4.12 -13.68
C GLY A 304 17.11 3.95 -13.68
N MET A 305 16.60 2.94 -12.98
CA MET A 305 15.17 2.73 -12.72
C MET A 305 14.81 3.21 -11.31
N GLY A 306 13.61 3.72 -11.13
CA GLY A 306 13.19 4.36 -9.88
C GLY A 306 12.13 3.55 -9.15
N GLU A 307 10.94 3.46 -9.74
CA GLU A 307 9.77 2.87 -9.10
C GLU A 307 9.37 1.57 -9.78
N ILE A 308 8.92 0.59 -8.98
CA ILE A 308 8.41 -0.68 -9.49
C ILE A 308 6.89 -0.62 -9.50
N SER A 309 6.30 -0.59 -10.68
CA SER A 309 4.85 -0.58 -10.84
C SER A 309 4.25 -1.98 -10.86
N SER A 310 4.99 -3.01 -11.24
CA SER A 310 4.52 -4.40 -11.21
C SER A 310 5.67 -5.41 -11.21
N LEU A 311 5.47 -6.55 -10.54
CA LEU A 311 6.33 -7.73 -10.62
C LEU A 311 5.45 -8.98 -10.66
N SER A 312 5.72 -9.91 -11.58
CA SER A 312 5.04 -11.20 -11.63
C SER A 312 5.99 -12.27 -12.16
N ALA A 313 5.91 -13.49 -11.62
CA ALA A 313 6.78 -14.60 -12.03
C ALA A 313 5.98 -15.91 -12.11
N ALA A 314 6.38 -16.79 -13.02
CA ALA A 314 5.84 -18.13 -13.13
C ALA A 314 6.91 -19.12 -13.61
N ALA A 315 6.50 -20.33 -14.00
CA ALA A 315 7.40 -21.34 -14.54
C ALA A 315 8.29 -20.84 -15.71
N PRO A 316 7.81 -20.02 -16.66
CA PRO A 316 8.65 -19.60 -17.80
C PRO A 316 9.64 -18.47 -17.51
N GLY A 317 9.45 -17.71 -16.42
CA GLY A 317 10.28 -16.54 -16.14
C GLY A 317 9.60 -15.50 -15.26
N VAL A 318 10.15 -14.30 -15.26
CA VAL A 318 9.74 -13.13 -14.48
C VAL A 318 9.53 -11.93 -15.42
N ALA A 319 8.44 -11.19 -15.17
CA ALA A 319 8.12 -9.94 -15.83
C ALA A 319 8.10 -8.81 -14.81
N VAL A 320 8.60 -7.64 -15.19
CA VAL A 320 8.62 -6.45 -14.33
C VAL A 320 8.21 -5.23 -15.13
N ALA A 321 7.45 -4.34 -14.50
CA ALA A 321 7.19 -2.99 -14.98
C ALA A 321 7.87 -2.00 -14.02
N VAL A 322 8.75 -1.17 -14.56
CA VAL A 322 9.51 -0.18 -13.80
C VAL A 322 9.43 1.17 -14.48
N SER A 323 9.39 2.23 -13.68
CA SER A 323 9.61 3.59 -14.18
C SER A 323 11.10 3.88 -14.24
N ARG A 324 11.49 4.69 -15.21
CA ARG A 324 12.82 5.29 -15.17
C ARG A 324 12.92 6.15 -13.92
N GLY A 325 13.99 5.98 -13.15
CA GLY A 325 14.23 6.86 -12.02
C GLY A 325 14.40 8.26 -12.55
N ARG A 326 13.86 9.27 -11.85
CA ARG A 326 14.40 10.62 -12.02
C ARG A 326 15.89 10.48 -11.78
N ASP A 327 16.71 10.89 -12.75
CA ASP A 327 18.16 10.84 -12.59
C ASP A 327 18.44 11.46 -11.23
N ALA A 328 19.01 10.70 -10.29
CA ALA A 328 19.37 11.21 -8.96
C ALA A 328 20.35 12.41 -9.04
N ALA A 329 20.84 12.67 -10.26
CA ALA A 329 21.59 13.82 -10.68
C ALA A 329 20.82 14.67 -11.71
N ASP A 330 19.54 14.95 -11.48
CA ASP A 330 18.96 16.21 -11.95
C ASP A 330 19.28 17.28 -10.88
N PRO A 331 20.47 17.91 -10.92
CA PRO A 331 20.83 18.97 -9.98
C PRO A 331 19.93 20.20 -10.13
N ASP A 332 19.08 20.26 -11.17
CA ASP A 332 18.10 21.31 -11.42
C ASP A 332 16.69 20.91 -10.92
N SER A 333 16.54 19.74 -10.27
CA SER A 333 15.39 19.41 -9.44
C SER A 333 15.39 20.29 -8.19
N ASP A 334 15.12 21.58 -8.37
CA ASP A 334 14.82 22.60 -7.36
C ASP A 334 13.51 22.23 -6.63
N VAL A 335 13.43 21.05 -6.01
CA VAL A 335 12.37 20.75 -5.05
C VAL A 335 12.61 21.70 -3.89
N PRO A 336 11.74 22.69 -3.66
CA PRO A 336 12.01 23.70 -2.66
C PRO A 336 12.14 23.02 -1.30
N ALA A 337 13.12 23.45 -0.51
CA ALA A 337 13.22 23.01 0.88
C ALA A 337 11.92 23.34 1.62
N GLY A 338 11.47 22.46 2.50
CA GLY A 338 10.51 22.86 3.53
C GLY A 338 11.20 23.86 4.46
N ARG A 339 10.52 24.95 4.84
CA ARG A 339 11.12 26.05 5.61
C ARG A 339 10.21 26.52 6.73
N VAL A 340 10.75 26.63 7.94
CA VAL A 340 10.08 27.29 9.07
C VAL A 340 11.01 28.29 9.71
N THR A 341 10.60 29.55 9.77
CA THR A 341 11.35 30.63 10.42
C THR A 341 10.90 30.83 11.86
N LYS A 342 11.86 30.98 12.79
CA LYS A 342 11.63 31.31 14.19
C LYS A 342 12.70 32.27 14.71
N GLY A 343 12.29 33.52 14.94
CA GLY A 343 13.22 34.58 15.33
C GLY A 343 14.22 34.85 14.21
N ASP A 344 15.52 34.85 14.56
CA ASP A 344 16.62 35.09 13.61
C ASP A 344 17.10 33.81 12.90
N TYR A 345 16.38 32.68 13.08
CA TYR A 345 16.76 31.38 12.54
C TYR A 345 15.68 30.78 11.65
N GLU A 346 16.09 30.02 10.64
CA GLU A 346 15.20 29.26 9.76
C GLU A 346 15.65 27.79 9.72
N LEU A 347 14.71 26.89 9.97
CA LEU A 347 14.90 25.46 9.80
C LEU A 347 14.59 25.09 8.35
N ARG A 348 15.55 24.46 7.67
CA ARG A 348 15.42 23.97 6.30
C ARG A 348 15.58 22.46 6.26
N PHE A 349 14.78 21.79 5.45
CA PHE A 349 14.96 20.37 5.13
C PHE A 349 15.22 20.19 3.64
N ASN A 350 16.04 19.20 3.29
CA ASN A 350 16.54 18.95 1.93
C ASN A 350 17.61 19.95 1.43
N GLU A 351 18.25 20.68 2.35
CA GLU A 351 19.46 21.47 2.09
C GLU A 351 20.55 21.03 3.07
N PRO A 352 21.45 20.07 2.77
CA PRO A 352 21.59 19.33 1.50
C PRO A 352 20.49 18.28 1.32
N SER A 353 20.41 17.68 0.12
CA SER A 353 19.37 16.70 -0.23
C SER A 353 19.22 15.61 0.83
N GLY A 354 17.99 15.41 1.31
CA GLY A 354 17.64 14.51 2.41
C GLY A 354 18.06 14.98 3.80
N GLY A 355 18.77 16.10 3.94
CA GLY A 355 19.36 16.61 5.19
C GLY A 355 18.56 17.73 5.87
N LEU A 356 19.10 18.23 6.99
CA LEU A 356 18.51 19.29 7.80
C LEU A 356 19.54 20.40 8.06
N THR A 357 19.13 21.65 7.88
CA THR A 357 19.97 22.83 8.08
C THR A 357 19.30 23.87 8.95
N LEU A 358 20.06 24.41 9.91
CA LEU A 358 19.71 25.64 10.61
C LEU A 358 20.39 26.82 9.92
N TRP A 359 19.58 27.74 9.40
CA TRP A 359 20.04 28.95 8.73
C TRP A 359 19.93 30.17 9.64
N ASP A 360 20.97 31.00 9.69
CA ASP A 360 20.94 32.33 10.27
C ASP A 360 20.37 33.30 9.24
N VAL A 361 19.16 33.82 9.50
CA VAL A 361 18.46 34.72 8.57
C VAL A 361 19.14 36.09 8.52
N ALA A 362 19.71 36.56 9.63
CA ALA A 362 20.33 37.88 9.71
C ALA A 362 21.69 37.93 9.00
N ASN A 363 22.46 36.84 9.10
CA ASN A 363 23.79 36.72 8.50
C ASN A 363 23.80 35.99 7.16
N ASP A 364 22.64 35.46 6.74
CA ASP A 364 22.44 34.68 5.51
C ASP A 364 23.46 33.53 5.35
N MET A 365 23.59 32.72 6.39
CA MET A 365 24.55 31.62 6.40
C MET A 365 24.05 30.41 7.21
N PRO A 366 24.46 29.17 6.84
CA PRO A 366 24.11 28.00 7.62
C PRO A 366 24.95 27.97 8.91
N ILE A 367 24.29 27.75 10.04
CA ILE A 367 24.93 27.54 11.36
C ILE A 367 25.11 26.05 11.63
N HIS A 368 24.13 25.25 11.24
CA HIS A 368 24.14 23.80 11.39
C HIS A 368 23.75 23.16 10.07
N VAL A 369 24.50 22.17 9.62
CA VAL A 369 24.21 21.39 8.41
C VAL A 369 24.37 19.92 8.76
N SER A 370 23.34 19.13 8.50
CA SER A 370 23.34 17.69 8.71
C SER A 370 22.86 16.97 7.47
N ASP A 371 23.70 16.05 6.96
CA ASP A 371 23.35 15.18 5.84
C ASP A 371 22.46 13.99 6.30
N ALA A 372 22.21 13.85 7.62
CA ALA A 372 21.62 12.65 8.21
C ALA A 372 20.08 12.62 8.23
N GLY A 373 19.40 13.58 7.61
CA GLY A 373 17.95 13.57 7.40
C GLY A 373 17.10 13.20 8.60
N GLN A 374 16.15 12.28 8.40
CA GLN A 374 15.28 11.80 9.48
C GLN A 374 16.06 11.00 10.55
N ALA A 375 17.16 10.34 10.18
CA ALA A 375 18.04 9.68 11.14
C ALA A 375 18.72 10.68 12.10
N ALA A 376 18.90 11.94 11.69
CA ALA A 376 19.36 13.02 12.55
C ALA A 376 18.34 13.39 13.65
N LEU A 377 17.10 12.93 13.59
CA LEU A 377 16.11 13.16 14.64
C LEU A 377 16.12 12.07 15.71
N ASP A 378 16.50 10.85 15.32
CA ASP A 378 16.62 9.71 16.23
C ASP A 378 17.95 9.77 16.99
N GLU A 379 19.02 10.17 16.32
CA GLU A 379 20.34 10.45 16.90
C GLU A 379 20.80 11.85 16.50
N PRO A 380 20.39 12.89 17.27
CA PRO A 380 20.75 14.28 16.97
C PRO A 380 22.26 14.50 16.89
N PRO A 381 22.76 15.20 15.84
CA PRO A 381 24.16 15.58 15.74
C PRO A 381 24.54 16.55 16.85
N ASP A 382 25.84 16.70 17.11
CA ASP A 382 26.35 17.65 18.10
C ASP A 382 25.76 19.05 17.87
N GLY A 383 25.29 19.67 18.95
CA GLY A 383 24.59 20.95 18.91
C GLY A 383 23.10 20.86 18.60
N VAL A 384 22.53 19.67 18.43
CA VAL A 384 21.08 19.44 18.27
C VAL A 384 20.60 18.45 19.31
N ARG A 385 19.42 18.66 19.90
CA ARG A 385 18.80 17.71 20.83
C ARG A 385 17.30 17.91 20.94
N TRP A 386 16.57 16.86 21.28
CA TRP A 386 15.20 17.02 21.78
C TRP A 386 15.22 17.51 23.22
N GLY A 387 14.39 18.50 23.56
CA GLY A 387 14.32 19.02 24.92
C GLY A 387 13.17 19.99 25.16
N VAL A 388 12.99 20.35 26.44
CA VAL A 388 12.02 21.36 26.86
C VAL A 388 12.74 22.67 27.15
N VAL A 389 12.33 23.77 26.52
CA VAL A 389 12.80 25.13 26.80
C VAL A 389 11.58 26.01 27.00
N ASP A 390 11.55 26.73 28.13
CA ASP A 390 10.44 27.61 28.52
C ASP A 390 9.05 26.94 28.42
N GLY A 391 8.97 25.66 28.80
CA GLY A 391 7.75 24.87 28.80
C GLY A 391 7.35 24.29 27.43
N THR A 392 8.12 24.55 26.38
CA THR A 392 7.87 24.03 25.03
C THR A 392 8.80 22.86 24.72
N TYR A 393 8.25 21.69 24.36
CA TYR A 393 9.04 20.55 23.91
C TYR A 393 9.34 20.65 22.40
N GLY A 394 10.61 20.49 22.02
CA GLY A 394 11.02 20.66 20.63
C GLY A 394 12.47 20.26 20.35
N LEU A 395 12.85 20.44 19.08
CA LEU A 395 14.21 20.30 18.59
C LEU A 395 14.99 21.57 18.93
N VAL A 396 15.93 21.45 19.85
CA VAL A 396 16.77 22.54 20.36
C VAL A 396 18.09 22.54 19.60
N PHE A 397 18.43 23.68 19.03
CA PHE A 397 19.75 23.95 18.48
C PHE A 397 20.55 24.75 19.49
N SER A 398 21.78 24.32 19.75
CA SER A 398 22.71 24.95 20.67
C SER A 398 24.03 25.24 19.93
N ASP A 399 24.68 26.34 20.29
CA ASP A 399 26.02 26.62 19.79
C ASP A 399 27.00 25.56 20.31
N ILE A 400 27.67 24.86 19.40
CA ILE A 400 28.50 23.69 19.73
C ILE A 400 29.69 24.04 20.64
N HIS A 401 30.14 25.30 20.65
CA HIS A 401 31.31 25.73 21.41
C HIS A 401 30.96 26.19 22.83
N SER A 402 29.84 26.87 22.98
CA SER A 402 29.39 27.45 24.25
C SER A 402 28.35 26.60 24.97
N GLY A 403 27.65 25.72 24.24
CA GLY A 403 26.53 24.93 24.73
C GLY A 403 25.26 25.77 24.99
N GLN A 404 25.24 27.03 24.57
CA GLN A 404 24.08 27.90 24.75
C GLN A 404 22.99 27.56 23.72
N ASP A 405 21.76 27.39 24.18
CA ASP A 405 20.59 27.21 23.32
C ASP A 405 20.37 28.47 22.46
N LEU A 406 20.28 28.27 21.15
CA LEU A 406 20.05 29.29 20.13
C LEU A 406 18.56 29.44 19.84
N VAL A 407 17.89 28.33 19.51
CA VAL A 407 16.48 28.30 19.10
C VAL A 407 15.88 26.92 19.35
N VAL A 408 14.56 26.90 19.56
CA VAL A 408 13.79 25.67 19.71
C VAL A 408 12.67 25.63 18.70
N PHE A 409 12.66 24.63 17.82
CA PHE A 409 11.55 24.35 16.92
C PHE A 409 10.64 23.31 17.57
N THR A 410 9.35 23.61 17.66
CA THR A 410 8.36 22.68 18.22
C THR A 410 8.25 21.43 17.35
N ARG A 411 7.61 20.38 17.87
CA ARG A 411 7.30 19.20 17.05
C ARG A 411 6.43 19.54 15.84
N ALA A 412 5.51 20.51 15.99
CA ALA A 412 4.70 21.01 14.89
C ALA A 412 5.55 21.75 13.84
N ASP A 413 6.53 22.55 14.27
CA ASP A 413 7.46 23.24 13.36
C ASP A 413 8.27 22.23 12.53
N VAL A 414 8.83 21.20 13.19
CA VAL A 414 9.56 20.12 12.51
C VAL A 414 8.62 19.35 11.59
N GLY A 415 7.44 18.97 12.07
CA GLY A 415 6.41 18.31 11.27
C GLY A 415 6.05 19.11 10.01
N HIS A 416 5.85 20.42 10.15
CA HIS A 416 5.54 21.31 9.04
C HIS A 416 6.65 21.36 8.00
N VAL A 417 7.93 21.45 8.41
CA VAL A 417 9.07 21.42 7.47
C VAL A 417 9.12 20.10 6.70
N TYR A 418 8.90 18.96 7.38
CA TYR A 418 8.86 17.64 6.74
C TYR A 418 7.64 17.48 5.84
N GLU A 419 6.48 17.97 6.26
CA GLU A 419 5.25 17.91 5.49
C GLU A 419 5.27 18.86 4.32
N GLU A 420 5.86 20.05 4.44
CA GLU A 420 6.05 20.98 3.34
C GLU A 420 7.04 20.41 2.33
N HIS A 421 8.16 19.84 2.78
CA HIS A 421 9.05 19.09 1.88
C HIS A 421 8.34 17.89 1.27
N ARG A 422 7.64 17.06 2.07
CA ARG A 422 6.86 15.94 1.55
C ARG A 422 5.75 16.40 0.64
N ARG A 423 5.15 17.57 0.85
CA ARG A 423 4.09 18.14 0.02
C ARG A 423 4.68 18.74 -1.23
N LEU A 424 5.89 19.28 -1.22
CA LEU A 424 6.59 19.78 -2.40
C LEU A 424 7.21 18.64 -3.21
N HIS A 425 7.71 17.61 -2.54
CA HIS A 425 8.10 16.33 -3.10
C HIS A 425 6.87 15.61 -3.63
N HIS A 426 5.79 15.57 -2.86
CA HIS A 426 4.48 15.09 -3.28
C HIS A 426 3.76 16.05 -4.20
N LEU A 427 4.15 17.30 -4.45
CA LEU A 427 3.57 18.18 -5.49
C LEU A 427 4.44 18.13 -6.74
N GLY A 428 5.72 17.82 -6.59
CA GLY A 428 6.60 17.36 -7.66
C GLY A 428 6.34 15.90 -8.05
N GLU A 429 5.76 15.08 -7.18
CA GLU A 429 5.19 13.75 -7.43
C GLU A 429 3.65 13.80 -7.60
N SER A 430 2.97 14.91 -7.23
CA SER A 430 1.52 15.20 -7.46
C SER A 430 1.26 16.23 -8.56
N ASP A 431 2.28 16.62 -9.32
CA ASP A 431 2.29 16.18 -10.72
C ASP A 431 2.32 14.64 -10.70
N ASN A 432 1.43 13.89 -10.02
CA ASN A 432 0.18 13.21 -10.38
C ASN A 432 0.20 12.61 -11.77
N ASN A 433 1.35 12.71 -12.37
CA ASN A 433 1.71 12.26 -13.64
C ASN A 433 2.27 10.88 -13.39
N GLY A 434 1.49 9.83 -13.70
CA GLY A 434 2.02 8.46 -13.67
C GLY A 434 3.37 8.40 -14.39
N PRO A 435 4.28 7.50 -14.02
CA PRO A 435 5.64 7.56 -14.52
C PRO A 435 5.68 7.64 -16.05
N ARG A 436 6.16 8.76 -16.57
CA ARG A 436 6.52 8.93 -17.98
C ARG A 436 7.77 8.08 -18.19
N ASP A 437 7.80 7.26 -19.24
CA ASP A 437 8.82 6.23 -19.48
C ASP A 437 8.75 4.94 -18.62
N ILE A 438 7.57 4.32 -18.50
CA ILE A 438 7.50 2.93 -18.02
C ILE A 438 8.23 2.00 -19.00
N GLN A 439 9.15 1.18 -18.49
CA GLN A 439 9.75 0.07 -19.19
C GLN A 439 9.18 -1.25 -18.69
N ILE A 440 8.91 -2.14 -19.64
CA ILE A 440 8.49 -3.51 -19.39
C ILE A 440 9.69 -4.41 -19.69
N GLY A 441 10.06 -5.20 -18.69
CA GLY A 441 11.15 -6.17 -18.76
C GLY A 441 10.61 -7.59 -18.69
N TRP A 442 11.17 -8.48 -19.50
CA TRP A 442 10.98 -9.93 -19.40
C TRP A 442 12.32 -10.62 -19.22
N SER A 443 12.36 -11.65 -18.37
CA SER A 443 13.54 -12.50 -18.21
C SER A 443 13.15 -13.94 -17.90
N PRO A 444 13.72 -14.95 -18.60
CA PRO A 444 13.47 -16.36 -18.28
C PRO A 444 14.15 -16.82 -16.98
N ASP A 445 15.23 -16.15 -16.56
CA ASP A 445 16.09 -16.57 -15.45
C ASP A 445 16.40 -15.46 -14.43
N GLY A 446 15.86 -14.26 -14.65
CA GLY A 446 16.10 -13.06 -13.84
C GLY A 446 17.45 -12.40 -14.09
N VAL A 447 18.27 -12.90 -15.02
CA VAL A 447 19.63 -12.42 -15.30
C VAL A 447 19.67 -11.64 -16.60
N GLU A 448 19.20 -12.24 -17.70
CA GLU A 448 19.14 -11.61 -19.00
C GLU A 448 17.74 -11.03 -19.24
N TRP A 449 17.68 -9.72 -19.54
CA TRP A 449 16.41 -8.99 -19.63
C TRP A 449 16.22 -8.38 -21.01
N ASP A 450 15.05 -8.63 -21.59
CA ASP A 450 14.54 -7.96 -22.78
C ASP A 450 13.62 -6.81 -22.35
N TRP A 451 13.94 -5.60 -22.81
CA TRP A 451 13.26 -4.37 -22.40
C TRP A 451 12.53 -3.69 -23.54
N GLN A 452 11.35 -3.14 -23.24
CA GLN A 452 10.58 -2.33 -24.16
C GLN A 452 9.88 -1.17 -23.41
N LEU A 453 9.79 -0.01 -24.05
CA LEU A 453 8.96 1.09 -23.55
C LEU A 453 7.47 0.70 -23.62
N ALA A 454 6.73 0.91 -22.53
CA ALA A 454 5.30 0.61 -22.44
C ALA A 454 4.49 1.31 -23.54
N ALA A 455 4.79 2.57 -23.82
CA ALA A 455 4.14 3.33 -24.91
C ALA A 455 4.29 2.64 -26.28
N THR A 456 5.47 2.04 -26.53
CA THR A 456 5.72 1.26 -27.75
C THR A 456 5.03 -0.09 -27.71
N ALA A 457 5.09 -0.80 -26.57
CA ALA A 457 4.49 -2.11 -26.37
C ALA A 457 2.96 -2.08 -26.55
N PHE A 458 2.32 -1.05 -26.02
CA PHE A 458 0.86 -0.98 -25.87
C PHE A 458 0.21 0.10 -26.75
N GLY A 459 1.01 0.84 -27.52
CA GLY A 459 0.55 1.80 -28.52
C GLY A 459 -0.22 2.99 -27.94
N PHE A 460 0.25 3.57 -26.83
CA PHE A 460 -0.22 4.87 -26.33
C PHE A 460 0.82 5.97 -26.57
N ASP A 461 0.41 7.22 -26.37
CA ASP A 461 1.30 8.38 -26.48
C ASP A 461 2.42 8.27 -25.44
N ALA A 462 3.68 8.48 -25.84
CA ALA A 462 4.80 8.41 -24.89
C ALA A 462 4.73 9.49 -23.80
N GLU A 463 4.01 10.58 -24.07
CA GLU A 463 3.73 11.64 -23.10
C GLU A 463 2.50 11.33 -22.23
N ALA A 464 1.70 10.33 -22.60
CA ALA A 464 0.58 9.90 -21.77
C ALA A 464 1.10 9.10 -20.58
N GLU A 465 0.41 9.29 -19.47
CA GLU A 465 0.75 8.60 -18.24
C GLU A 465 0.04 7.26 -18.23
N ALA A 466 0.73 6.27 -17.71
CA ALA A 466 0.16 4.94 -17.65
C ALA A 466 0.47 4.27 -16.33
N VAL A 467 -0.38 3.32 -15.97
CA VAL A 467 -0.10 2.31 -14.95
C VAL A 467 -0.15 0.96 -15.64
N VAL A 468 0.92 0.18 -15.50
CA VAL A 468 1.01 -1.16 -16.06
C VAL A 468 1.06 -2.19 -14.92
N ARG A 469 0.15 -3.16 -14.97
CA ARG A 469 0.16 -4.35 -14.11
C ARG A 469 0.36 -5.59 -14.95
N LEU A 470 1.22 -6.48 -14.51
CA LEU A 470 1.66 -7.68 -15.24
C LEU A 470 1.25 -8.94 -14.49
N ALA A 471 0.85 -9.96 -15.24
CA ALA A 471 0.64 -11.31 -14.75
C ALA A 471 1.32 -12.32 -15.68
N VAL A 472 2.15 -13.21 -15.15
CA VAL A 472 2.86 -14.24 -15.92
C VAL A 472 2.16 -15.58 -15.73
N GLY A 473 1.80 -16.23 -16.83
CA GLY A 473 1.25 -17.59 -16.85
C GLY A 473 2.24 -18.63 -17.36
N SER A 474 1.73 -19.80 -17.76
CA SER A 474 2.55 -20.90 -18.28
C SER A 474 3.17 -20.67 -19.67
N ASP A 475 2.51 -19.89 -20.53
CA ASP A 475 2.89 -19.67 -21.93
C ASP A 475 2.63 -18.23 -22.42
N PHE A 476 2.21 -17.34 -21.52
CA PHE A 476 1.85 -15.96 -21.85
C PHE A 476 2.07 -15.02 -20.67
N VAL A 477 2.15 -13.72 -20.98
CA VAL A 477 2.12 -12.62 -20.01
C VAL A 477 0.91 -11.76 -20.36
N LEU A 478 0.10 -11.41 -19.37
CA LEU A 478 -0.93 -10.39 -19.49
C LEU A 478 -0.42 -9.06 -18.96
N ALA A 479 -0.82 -7.99 -19.62
CA ALA A 479 -0.64 -6.64 -19.14
C ALA A 479 -1.99 -5.93 -19.10
N ARG A 480 -2.32 -5.37 -17.93
CA ARG A 480 -3.34 -4.34 -17.84
C ARG A 480 -2.67 -2.99 -17.90
N VAL A 481 -3.17 -2.15 -18.79
CA VAL A 481 -2.70 -0.78 -18.99
C VAL A 481 -3.86 0.15 -18.73
N HIS A 482 -3.69 1.01 -17.75
CA HIS A 482 -4.53 2.20 -17.58
C HIS A 482 -3.76 3.37 -18.17
N ASP A 483 -4.34 4.06 -19.15
CA ASP A 483 -3.76 5.30 -19.68
C ASP A 483 -4.59 6.51 -19.30
N PHE A 484 -3.88 7.54 -18.86
CA PHE A 484 -4.46 8.83 -18.52
C PHE A 484 -4.10 9.77 -19.67
N GLY A 485 -5.13 10.30 -20.33
CA GLY A 485 -4.92 11.26 -21.40
C GLY A 485 -4.19 12.49 -20.91
N PRO A 486 -3.56 13.26 -21.81
CA PRO A 486 -3.00 14.55 -21.42
C PRO A 486 -4.12 15.37 -20.78
N VAL A 487 -3.91 15.83 -19.54
CA VAL A 487 -4.82 16.76 -18.88
C VAL A 487 -5.00 17.92 -19.83
N ALA A 488 -6.18 18.02 -20.46
CA ALA A 488 -6.49 19.17 -21.29
C ALA A 488 -6.37 20.37 -20.38
N ALA A 489 -5.37 21.24 -20.64
CA ALA A 489 -5.12 22.42 -19.80
C ALA A 489 -6.46 23.13 -19.55
N SER A 490 -6.99 22.98 -18.34
CA SER A 490 -8.28 23.54 -17.98
C SER A 490 -8.24 25.01 -18.33
N ALA A 491 -9.22 25.48 -19.11
CA ALA A 491 -9.32 26.89 -19.48
C ALA A 491 -9.13 27.75 -18.22
N PRO A 492 -8.36 28.85 -18.27
CA PRO A 492 -8.01 29.62 -17.09
C PRO A 492 -9.28 29.98 -16.33
N VAL A 493 -9.39 29.48 -15.10
CA VAL A 493 -10.52 29.80 -14.21
C VAL A 493 -10.51 31.32 -14.02
N PRO A 494 -11.61 32.03 -14.30
CA PRO A 494 -11.67 33.47 -14.11
C PRO A 494 -11.31 33.82 -12.67
N SER A 495 -10.38 34.77 -12.50
CA SER A 495 -9.63 35.08 -11.28
C SER A 495 -10.43 35.63 -10.08
N GLU A 496 -11.73 35.38 -9.99
CA GLU A 496 -12.59 35.92 -8.92
C GLU A 496 -13.26 34.85 -8.06
N ALA A 497 -13.06 33.56 -8.33
CA ALA A 497 -13.42 32.50 -7.41
C ALA A 497 -12.25 32.28 -6.43
N THR A 498 -12.54 32.39 -5.13
CA THR A 498 -11.68 31.91 -4.03
C THR A 498 -11.00 30.61 -4.43
N ALA A 499 -9.68 30.52 -4.23
CA ALA A 499 -8.83 29.36 -4.46
C ALA A 499 -9.37 28.12 -3.72
N SER A 500 -10.38 27.50 -4.30
CA SER A 500 -10.72 26.11 -4.07
C SER A 500 -9.77 25.35 -4.97
N GLU A 501 -9.07 24.40 -4.35
CA GLU A 501 -8.13 23.49 -4.97
C GLU A 501 -8.66 23.04 -6.33
N GLY A 502 -7.87 23.26 -7.38
CA GLY A 502 -8.17 22.71 -8.69
C GLY A 502 -8.09 21.19 -8.59
N ILE A 503 -9.20 20.54 -8.28
CA ILE A 503 -9.33 19.10 -8.41
C ILE A 503 -9.27 18.83 -9.91
N PHE A 504 -8.12 18.34 -10.38
CA PHE A 504 -7.98 17.86 -11.74
C PHE A 504 -8.76 16.55 -11.84
N GLU A 505 -9.93 16.58 -12.47
CA GLU A 505 -10.65 15.37 -12.86
C GLU A 505 -9.88 14.68 -13.98
N TRP A 506 -9.15 13.62 -13.64
CA TRP A 506 -8.68 12.66 -14.63
C TRP A 506 -9.92 12.03 -15.27
N VAL A 507 -10.10 12.29 -16.55
CA VAL A 507 -11.02 11.47 -17.34
C VAL A 507 -10.27 10.16 -17.59
N ASP A 508 -10.60 9.12 -16.81
CA ASP A 508 -10.18 7.75 -17.09
C ASP A 508 -10.53 7.44 -18.54
N LEU A 509 -9.51 7.44 -19.41
CA LEU A 509 -9.75 7.38 -20.83
C LEU A 509 -10.09 5.96 -21.22
N ARG A 510 -9.24 4.96 -20.90
CA ARG A 510 -9.45 3.53 -21.22
C ARG A 510 -8.55 2.57 -20.40
N GLN A 511 -9.17 1.71 -19.60
CA GLN A 511 -8.54 0.43 -19.23
C GLN A 511 -8.39 -0.48 -20.47
N ARG A 512 -7.18 -0.94 -20.76
CA ARG A 512 -6.87 -1.83 -21.89
C ARG A 512 -6.08 -3.04 -21.41
N TRP A 513 -6.31 -4.18 -22.06
CA TRP A 513 -5.65 -5.44 -21.74
C TRP A 513 -4.85 -5.94 -22.92
N PHE A 514 -3.68 -6.49 -22.65
CA PHE A 514 -2.77 -7.02 -23.64
C PHE A 514 -2.25 -8.39 -23.24
N ILE A 515 -1.92 -9.21 -24.23
CA ILE A 515 -1.30 -10.53 -24.05
C ILE A 515 -0.07 -10.66 -24.95
N ALA A 516 1.02 -11.21 -24.42
CA ALA A 516 2.20 -11.62 -25.16
C ALA A 516 2.50 -13.11 -24.90
N ARG A 517 3.05 -13.83 -25.87
CA ARG A 517 3.51 -15.21 -25.67
C ARG A 517 4.96 -15.20 -25.16
N VAL A 518 5.26 -16.10 -24.23
CA VAL A 518 6.62 -16.35 -23.74
C VAL A 518 7.11 -17.74 -24.18
N PRO A 519 8.44 -17.97 -24.23
CA PRO A 519 9.03 -19.17 -24.83
C PRO A 519 8.70 -20.48 -24.12
#